data_AF-A0A951FZ57-F1
#
_entry.id   AF-A0A951FZ57-F1
#
_cell.length_a   1.000
_cell.length_b   1.000
_cell.length_c   1.000
_cell.angle_alpha   90.00
_cell.angle_beta   90.00
_cell.angle_gamma   90.00
#
_symmetry.space_group_name_H-M   'P 1'
#
loop_
_entity.id
_entity.type
_entity.pdbx_description
1 polymer ?
#
loop_
_entity_poly.entity_id
_entity_poly.type
_entity_poly.pdbx_seq_one_letter_code
_entity_poly.pdbx_strand_id
1 'polypeptide(L)'
;QPDNMTETLLYLALHLAGLAPAPELDEALRPKWLFGRTVRESCNRAGFSEQGEFATEYGSDHRCLVKLGCKGPVVKCNVPVRGWVNGVGGCPNVGGICMACTMPGFPDKYMPFMDEDKWGGVAADVMKFSYGPIVRFMRRRHIKTNFDVEPEWRKRGRELTTGYVKRW
;
A
#
# COMPACT_ATOMS: atom_id res chain seq x y z
N GLN A 1 10.94 6.20 12.04
CA GLN A 1 10.47 7.31 11.21
C GLN A 1 10.53 8.56 12.08
N PRO A 2 11.16 9.66 11.62
CA PRO A 2 11.44 10.83 12.45
C PRO A 2 10.18 11.50 13.04
N ASP A 3 9.18 11.75 12.20
CA ASP A 3 7.94 12.42 12.60
C ASP A 3 7.12 11.62 13.63
N ASN A 4 7.11 10.29 13.54
CA ASN A 4 6.36 9.44 14.47
C ASN A 4 6.79 9.71 15.91
N MET A 5 8.09 9.94 16.14
CA MET A 5 8.61 10.26 17.46
C MET A 5 8.22 11.69 17.87
N THR A 6 8.45 12.68 16.99
CA THR A 6 8.15 14.08 17.32
C THR A 6 6.66 14.34 17.49
N GLU A 7 5.79 13.70 16.69
CA GLU A 7 4.33 13.74 16.83
C GLU A 7 3.87 13.14 18.15
N THR A 8 4.47 12.02 18.58
CA THR A 8 4.16 11.42 19.88
C THR A 8 4.55 12.35 21.02
N LEU A 9 5.75 12.94 20.97
CA LEU A 9 6.23 13.90 21.97
C LEU A 9 5.35 15.16 22.01
N LEU A 10 4.95 15.68 20.85
CA LEU A 10 4.04 16.81 20.76
C LEU A 10 2.68 16.48 21.37
N TYR A 11 2.11 15.32 21.06
CA TYR A 11 0.84 14.89 21.64
C TYR A 11 0.93 14.80 23.17
N LEU A 12 2.02 14.25 23.70
CA LEU A 12 2.27 14.19 25.13
C LEU A 12 2.37 15.60 25.75
N ALA A 13 3.07 16.53 25.11
CA ALA A 13 3.15 17.92 25.59
C ALA A 13 1.77 18.60 25.63
N LEU A 14 0.94 18.38 24.60
CA LEU A 14 -0.44 18.90 24.58
C LEU A 14 -1.31 18.26 25.67
N HIS A 15 -1.15 16.96 25.93
CA HIS A 15 -1.86 16.27 26.99
C HIS A 15 -1.48 16.80 28.38
N LEU A 16 -0.18 16.95 28.65
CA LEU A 16 0.33 17.50 29.91
C LEU A 16 -0.09 18.96 30.13
N ALA A 17 -0.26 19.73 29.06
CA ALA A 17 -0.79 21.09 29.13
C ALA A 17 -2.32 21.16 29.36
N GLY A 18 -3.00 20.01 29.43
CA GLY A 18 -4.47 19.93 29.57
C GLY A 18 -5.23 20.29 28.29
N LEU A 19 -4.55 20.31 27.14
CA LEU A 19 -5.13 20.67 25.83
C LEU A 19 -5.57 19.46 25.00
N ALA A 20 -5.13 18.26 25.38
CA ALA A 20 -5.48 17.01 24.70
C ALA A 20 -5.87 15.91 25.70
N PRO A 21 -6.76 14.98 25.33
CA PRO A 21 -7.05 13.81 26.14
C PRO A 21 -5.84 12.87 26.22
N ALA A 22 -5.92 11.86 27.09
CA ALA A 22 -4.88 10.84 27.16
C ALA A 22 -4.75 10.11 25.80
N PRO A 23 -3.52 9.83 25.32
CA PRO A 23 -3.32 9.18 24.03
C PRO A 23 -3.90 7.76 24.03
N GLU A 24 -4.60 7.41 22.95
CA GLU A 24 -5.01 6.03 22.74
C GLU A 24 -3.82 5.16 22.33
N LEU A 25 -3.54 4.15 23.14
CA LEU A 25 -2.49 3.17 22.90
C LEU A 25 -3.08 1.80 22.55
N ASP A 26 -2.36 1.05 21.72
CA ASP A 26 -2.65 -0.37 21.50
C ASP A 26 -2.10 -1.24 22.64
N GLU A 27 -2.34 -2.55 22.58
CA GLU A 27 -1.97 -3.51 23.63
C GLU A 27 -0.45 -3.63 23.83
N ALA A 28 0.34 -3.17 22.86
CA ALA A 28 1.80 -3.09 22.92
C ALA A 28 2.29 -1.67 23.27
N LEU A 29 1.42 -0.83 23.80
CA LEU A 29 1.70 0.55 24.25
C LEU A 29 2.14 1.49 23.12
N ARG A 30 1.66 1.26 21.89
CA ARG A 30 1.97 2.12 20.75
C ARG A 30 0.82 3.09 20.46
N PRO A 31 1.10 4.35 20.07
CA PRO A 31 0.09 5.26 19.55
C PRO A 31 -0.75 4.64 18.44
N LYS A 32 -2.07 4.49 18.65
CA LYS A 32 -2.96 3.84 17.66
C LYS A 32 -2.98 4.58 16.32
N TRP A 33 -2.84 5.90 16.32
CA TRP A 33 -2.84 6.69 15.08
C TRP A 33 -1.60 6.44 14.20
N LEU A 34 -0.49 5.96 14.79
CA LEU A 34 0.75 5.64 14.06
C LEU A 34 0.86 4.16 13.71
N PHE A 35 0.38 3.27 14.60
CA PHE A 35 0.58 1.82 14.51
C PHE A 35 -0.72 1.01 14.39
N GLY A 36 -1.86 1.66 14.14
CA GLY A 36 -3.16 1.01 14.01
C GLY A 36 -3.32 0.22 12.70
N ARG A 37 -2.59 0.58 11.66
CA ARG A 37 -2.61 -0.09 10.35
C ARG A 37 -1.34 -0.91 10.12
N THR A 38 -1.50 -1.97 9.36
CA THR A 38 -0.38 -2.75 8.85
C THR A 38 0.34 -2.05 7.70
N VAL A 39 1.58 -2.46 7.47
CA VAL A 39 2.40 -2.06 6.33
C VAL A 39 1.69 -2.41 5.02
N ARG A 40 1.04 -3.59 4.93
CA ARG A 40 0.32 -4.02 3.72
C ARG A 40 -0.85 -3.09 3.38
N GLU A 41 -1.67 -2.74 4.35
CA GLU A 41 -2.83 -1.85 4.16
C GLU A 41 -2.43 -0.46 3.65
N SER A 42 -1.17 -0.09 3.83
CA SER A 42 -0.61 1.23 3.53
C SER A 42 0.35 1.21 2.34
N CYS A 43 0.62 0.05 1.74
CA CYS A 43 1.62 -0.12 0.71
C CYS A 43 1.05 0.14 -0.69
N ASN A 44 1.70 0.99 -1.47
CA ASN A 44 1.36 1.23 -2.89
C ASN A 44 1.47 -0.04 -3.76
N ARG A 45 2.19 -1.09 -3.32
CA ARG A 45 2.26 -2.38 -4.01
C ARG A 45 1.11 -3.34 -3.67
N ALA A 46 0.19 -2.96 -2.78
CA ALA A 46 -0.91 -3.82 -2.32
C ALA A 46 -1.84 -4.26 -3.46
N GLY A 47 -2.11 -3.38 -4.43
CA GLY A 47 -2.97 -3.69 -5.58
C GLY A 47 -2.42 -4.82 -6.47
N PHE A 48 -1.10 -4.97 -6.57
CA PHE A 48 -0.49 -6.12 -7.26
C PHE A 48 -0.78 -7.42 -6.50
N SER A 49 -0.61 -7.40 -5.17
CA SER A 49 -0.89 -8.57 -4.33
C SER A 49 -2.34 -9.02 -4.43
N GLU A 50 -3.29 -8.09 -4.43
CA GLU A 50 -4.73 -8.38 -4.57
C GLU A 50 -5.04 -9.09 -5.91
N GLN A 51 -4.30 -8.76 -6.95
CA GLN A 51 -4.45 -9.34 -8.29
C GLN A 51 -3.62 -10.61 -8.51
N GLY A 52 -2.97 -11.11 -7.46
CA GLY A 52 -2.10 -12.28 -7.54
C GLY A 52 -0.79 -12.02 -8.30
N GLU A 53 -0.33 -10.77 -8.34
CA GLU A 53 0.91 -10.35 -8.99
C GLU A 53 2.01 -10.13 -7.96
N PHE A 54 3.02 -11.00 -8.02
CA PHE A 54 4.12 -11.05 -7.07
C PHE A 54 5.46 -10.97 -7.79
N ALA A 55 6.42 -10.34 -7.12
CA ALA A 55 7.78 -10.23 -7.61
C ALA A 55 8.52 -11.55 -7.47
N THR A 56 9.36 -11.86 -8.46
CA THR A 56 10.26 -13.04 -8.43
C THR A 56 11.72 -12.68 -8.18
N GLU A 57 12.07 -11.41 -8.30
CA GLU A 57 13.43 -10.89 -8.13
C GLU A 57 13.41 -9.46 -7.57
N TYR A 58 14.55 -9.02 -7.03
CA TYR A 58 14.73 -7.69 -6.48
C TYR A 58 15.12 -6.67 -7.55
N GLY A 59 14.68 -5.42 -7.39
CA GLY A 59 15.11 -4.28 -8.22
C GLY A 59 14.28 -4.07 -9.49
N SER A 60 14.31 -5.02 -10.42
CA SER A 60 13.61 -4.95 -11.71
C SER A 60 12.09 -5.14 -11.60
N ASP A 61 11.62 -5.83 -10.55
CA ASP A 61 10.21 -6.15 -10.37
C ASP A 61 9.50 -5.22 -9.37
N HIS A 62 8.56 -4.42 -9.89
CA HIS A 62 7.78 -3.47 -9.09
C HIS A 62 6.59 -4.12 -8.35
N ARG A 63 6.31 -5.41 -8.56
CA ARG A 63 5.20 -6.13 -7.93
C ARG A 63 5.42 -6.38 -6.44
N CYS A 64 4.42 -6.99 -5.79
CA CYS A 64 4.47 -7.26 -4.35
C CYS A 64 5.61 -8.21 -3.97
N LEU A 65 6.37 -7.86 -2.92
CA LEU A 65 7.57 -8.56 -2.47
C LEU A 65 7.29 -9.66 -1.42
N VAL A 66 6.03 -10.05 -1.19
CA VAL A 66 5.69 -11.01 -0.12
C VAL A 66 6.41 -12.35 -0.31
N LYS A 67 6.56 -12.80 -1.56
CA LYS A 67 7.29 -14.02 -1.94
C LYS A 67 8.81 -13.93 -1.77
N LEU A 68 9.35 -12.73 -1.57
CA LEU A 68 10.76 -12.48 -1.34
C LEU A 68 11.07 -12.23 0.15
N GLY A 69 10.09 -12.46 1.04
CA GLY A 69 10.28 -12.36 2.49
C GLY A 69 9.68 -11.10 3.14
N CYS A 70 8.94 -10.27 2.39
CA CYS A 70 8.29 -9.10 2.98
C CYS A 70 7.24 -9.48 4.03
N LYS A 71 7.50 -9.12 5.30
CA LYS A 71 6.59 -9.36 6.44
C LYS A 71 5.49 -8.30 6.57
N GLY A 72 5.34 -7.43 5.57
CA GLY A 72 4.37 -6.32 5.59
C GLY A 72 2.92 -6.68 5.94
N PRO A 73 2.38 -7.87 5.60
CA PRO A 73 1.02 -8.26 5.99
C PRO A 73 0.76 -8.34 7.50
N VAL A 74 1.80 -8.57 8.31
CA VAL A 74 1.67 -8.83 9.76
C VAL A 74 2.35 -7.76 10.63
N VAL A 75 2.83 -6.68 10.02
CA VAL A 75 3.61 -5.64 10.70
C VAL A 75 2.81 -4.36 10.80
N LYS A 76 2.64 -3.86 12.02
CA LYS A 76 2.06 -2.54 12.32
C LYS A 76 3.10 -1.44 12.11
N CYS A 77 2.98 -0.66 11.03
CA CYS A 77 3.87 0.47 10.72
C CYS A 77 3.29 1.32 9.57
N ASN A 78 3.34 2.63 9.70
CA ASN A 78 2.83 3.61 8.73
C ASN A 78 3.84 4.06 7.65
N VAL A 79 5.09 3.58 7.68
CA VAL A 79 6.15 4.00 6.76
C VAL A 79 5.76 3.94 5.27
N PRO A 80 5.06 2.91 4.75
CA PRO A 80 4.75 2.86 3.32
C PRO A 80 3.78 3.94 2.83
N VAL A 81 2.83 4.37 3.67
CA VAL A 81 1.87 5.44 3.31
C VAL A 81 2.47 6.82 3.57
N ARG A 82 3.31 6.94 4.60
CA ARG A 82 3.89 8.23 5.02
C ARG A 82 5.20 8.58 4.32
N GLY A 83 5.95 7.58 3.85
CA GLY A 83 7.36 7.74 3.48
C GLY A 83 8.29 7.75 4.70
N TRP A 84 9.59 7.92 4.45
CA TRP A 84 10.59 7.98 5.52
C TRP A 84 10.90 9.42 5.94
N VAL A 85 11.26 10.28 4.99
CA VAL A 85 11.57 11.70 5.19
C VAL A 85 10.88 12.51 4.11
N ASN A 86 10.02 13.47 4.48
CA ASN A 86 9.29 14.33 3.54
C ASN A 86 8.57 13.55 2.41
N GLY A 87 7.97 12.41 2.74
CA GLY A 87 7.31 11.54 1.78
C GLY A 87 8.25 10.72 0.89
N VAL A 88 9.57 10.87 1.03
CA VAL A 88 10.58 10.14 0.26
C VAL A 88 11.02 8.88 1.00
N GLY A 89 11.22 7.81 0.24
CA GLY A 89 11.74 6.54 0.74
C GLY A 89 10.68 5.63 1.36
N GLY A 90 11.11 4.74 2.24
CA GLY A 90 10.27 3.75 2.90
C GLY A 90 10.89 2.37 2.83
N CYS A 91 10.06 1.33 2.78
CA CYS A 91 10.53 -0.06 2.72
C CYS A 91 9.89 -0.77 1.51
N PRO A 92 8.75 -1.50 1.62
CA PRO A 92 8.23 -2.27 0.50
C PRO A 92 7.72 -1.39 -0.63
N ASN A 93 7.31 -0.15 -0.33
CA ASN A 93 6.88 0.82 -1.33
C ASN A 93 7.99 1.22 -2.30
N VAL A 94 9.26 1.09 -1.89
CA VAL A 94 10.45 1.42 -2.68
C VAL A 94 11.32 0.21 -3.02
N GLY A 95 10.85 -1.03 -2.79
CA GLY A 95 11.55 -2.25 -3.21
C GLY A 95 12.32 -2.99 -2.10
N GLY A 96 12.35 -2.47 -0.87
CA GLY A 96 12.95 -3.17 0.27
C GLY A 96 11.92 -4.01 1.02
N ILE A 97 12.22 -5.27 1.33
CA ILE A 97 11.31 -6.09 2.15
C ILE A 97 11.07 -5.45 3.53
N CYS A 98 9.85 -5.54 4.02
CA CYS A 98 9.57 -5.19 5.41
C CYS A 98 10.13 -6.30 6.33
N MET A 99 11.07 -5.93 7.20
CA MET A 99 11.69 -6.85 8.16
C MET A 99 11.05 -6.82 9.55
N ALA A 100 9.89 -6.16 9.71
CA ALA A 100 9.15 -6.09 10.97
C ALA A 100 9.83 -5.36 12.14
N CYS A 101 10.70 -4.37 11.89
CA CYS A 101 11.46 -3.67 12.93
C CYS A 101 10.63 -2.92 14.00
N THR A 102 9.33 -2.74 13.79
CA THR A 102 8.40 -2.09 14.74
C THR A 102 7.61 -3.08 15.59
N MET A 103 7.87 -4.38 15.45
CA MET A 103 7.16 -5.44 16.15
C MET A 103 7.95 -5.96 17.35
N PRO A 104 7.31 -6.34 18.47
CA PRO A 104 8.01 -6.81 19.67
C PRO A 104 8.88 -8.06 19.48
N GLY A 105 8.59 -8.88 18.47
CA GLY A 105 9.35 -10.10 18.18
C GLY A 105 10.56 -9.90 17.27
N PHE A 106 10.90 -8.66 16.93
CA PHE A 106 12.04 -8.36 16.08
C PHE A 106 13.36 -8.47 16.87
N PRO A 107 14.43 -9.03 16.28
CA PRO A 107 14.51 -9.63 14.94
C PRO A 107 14.10 -11.12 14.90
N ASP A 108 14.12 -11.83 16.02
CA ASP A 108 14.17 -13.29 16.09
C ASP A 108 12.99 -14.00 15.43
N LYS A 109 11.77 -13.46 15.54
CA LYS A 109 10.58 -14.07 14.95
C LYS A 109 10.49 -13.93 13.42
N TYR A 110 11.32 -13.08 12.84
CA TYR A 110 11.22 -12.68 11.43
C TYR A 110 12.43 -13.08 10.59
N MET A 111 13.46 -13.65 11.23
CA MET A 111 14.61 -14.24 10.55
C MET A 111 14.28 -15.68 10.10
N PRO A 112 14.85 -16.15 8.96
CA PRO A 112 15.64 -15.39 7.99
C PRO A 112 14.79 -14.37 7.23
N PHE A 113 15.27 -13.13 7.08
CA PHE A 113 14.46 -12.04 6.54
C PHE A 113 14.04 -12.24 5.09
N MET A 114 14.92 -12.83 4.28
CA MET A 114 14.73 -12.98 2.83
C MET A 114 13.93 -14.22 2.46
N ASP A 115 13.56 -15.04 3.44
CA ASP A 115 12.75 -16.23 3.21
C ASP A 115 11.27 -15.87 3.17
N GLU A 116 10.56 -16.44 2.20
CA GLU A 116 9.12 -16.34 2.10
C GLU A 116 8.47 -16.85 3.40
N ASP A 117 7.58 -16.04 3.97
CA ASP A 117 6.77 -16.51 5.09
C ASP A 117 5.78 -17.56 4.57
N LYS A 118 5.73 -18.75 5.20
CA LYS A 118 4.88 -19.87 4.74
C LYS A 118 3.41 -19.44 4.58
N TRP A 119 2.88 -18.68 5.53
CA TRP A 119 1.50 -18.20 5.46
C TRP A 119 1.33 -17.09 4.43
N GLY A 120 2.29 -16.18 4.33
CA GLY A 120 2.35 -15.16 3.29
C GLY A 120 2.35 -15.76 1.87
N GLY A 121 3.11 -16.83 1.65
CA GLY A 121 3.20 -17.52 0.37
C GLY A 121 1.94 -18.30 0.00
N VAL A 122 1.36 -19.02 0.95
CA VAL A 122 0.06 -19.69 0.75
C VAL A 122 -1.02 -18.67 0.41
N ALA A 123 -1.11 -17.57 1.15
CA ALA A 123 -2.08 -16.50 0.85
C ALA A 123 -1.83 -15.88 -0.53
N ALA A 124 -0.57 -15.70 -0.92
CA ALA A 124 -0.20 -15.20 -2.25
C ALA A 124 -0.64 -16.17 -3.35
N ASP A 125 -0.43 -17.47 -3.19
CA ASP A 125 -0.85 -18.47 -4.17
C ASP A 125 -2.37 -18.57 -4.31
N VAL A 126 -3.10 -18.51 -3.20
CA VAL A 126 -4.58 -18.44 -3.23
C VAL A 126 -5.05 -17.23 -4.04
N MET A 127 -4.46 -16.05 -3.83
CA MET A 127 -4.80 -14.85 -4.61
C MET A 127 -4.45 -15.00 -6.09
N LYS A 128 -3.32 -15.64 -6.40
CA LYS A 128 -2.86 -15.90 -7.77
C LYS A 128 -3.78 -16.83 -8.55
N PHE A 129 -4.35 -17.85 -7.90
CA PHE A 129 -5.14 -18.90 -8.55
C PHE A 129 -6.66 -18.79 -8.35
N SER A 130 -7.13 -17.80 -7.58
CA SER A 130 -8.56 -17.52 -7.43
C SER A 130 -9.05 -16.51 -8.48
N TYR A 131 -9.41 -15.30 -8.07
CA TYR A 131 -10.05 -14.30 -8.94
C TYR A 131 -9.07 -13.35 -9.63
N GLY A 132 -7.80 -13.30 -9.19
CA GLY A 132 -6.80 -12.35 -9.69
C GLY A 132 -6.64 -12.32 -11.22
N PRO A 133 -6.49 -13.47 -11.91
CA PRO A 133 -6.41 -13.51 -13.38
C PRO A 133 -7.66 -12.97 -14.08
N ILE A 134 -8.85 -13.30 -13.57
CA ILE A 134 -10.14 -12.90 -14.15
C ILE A 134 -10.33 -11.39 -14.02
N VAL A 135 -10.10 -10.83 -12.82
CA VAL A 135 -10.19 -9.39 -12.57
C VAL A 135 -9.24 -8.60 -13.47
N ARG A 136 -8.00 -9.07 -13.62
CA ARG A 136 -7.03 -8.45 -14.54
C ARG A 136 -7.49 -8.50 -15.99
N PHE A 137 -7.98 -9.65 -16.46
CA PHE A 137 -8.49 -9.80 -17.82
C PHE A 137 -9.65 -8.85 -18.08
N MET A 138 -10.67 -8.85 -17.21
CA MET A 138 -11.83 -7.98 -17.34
C MET A 138 -11.44 -6.50 -17.32
N ARG A 139 -10.59 -6.08 -16.37
CA ARG A 139 -10.13 -4.68 -16.29
C ARG A 139 -9.39 -4.26 -17.56
N ARG A 140 -8.41 -5.05 -18.03
CA ARG A 140 -7.64 -4.74 -19.24
C ARG A 140 -8.54 -4.66 -20.47
N ARG A 141 -9.51 -5.57 -20.60
CA ARG A 141 -10.46 -5.55 -21.71
C ARG A 141 -11.35 -4.31 -21.66
N HIS A 142 -11.93 -4.01 -20.50
CA HIS A 142 -12.84 -2.87 -20.35
C HIS A 142 -12.14 -1.53 -20.55
N ILE A 143 -10.90 -1.37 -20.07
CA ILE A 143 -10.06 -0.21 -20.36
C ILE A 143 -9.88 -0.07 -21.88
N LYS A 144 -9.40 -1.13 -22.55
CA LYS A 144 -9.10 -1.08 -23.98
C LYS A 144 -10.33 -0.80 -24.85
N THR A 145 -11.51 -1.33 -24.49
CA THR A 145 -12.69 -1.19 -25.35
C THR A 145 -13.49 0.08 -25.09
N ASN A 146 -13.51 0.57 -23.85
CA ASN A 146 -14.46 1.60 -23.44
C ASN A 146 -13.81 2.89 -22.91
N PHE A 147 -12.59 2.83 -22.38
CA PHE A 147 -11.95 3.99 -21.73
C PHE A 147 -10.75 4.54 -22.49
N ASP A 148 -9.96 3.68 -23.13
CA ASP A 148 -8.87 4.07 -24.04
C ASP A 148 -9.38 4.36 -25.47
N VAL A 149 -10.65 4.74 -25.60
CA VAL A 149 -11.27 5.11 -26.87
C VAL A 149 -11.83 6.51 -26.70
N GLU A 150 -11.43 7.42 -27.58
CA GLU A 150 -12.00 8.75 -27.58
C GLU A 150 -13.49 8.70 -27.96
N PRO A 151 -14.32 9.56 -27.38
CA PRO A 151 -15.72 9.62 -27.76
C PRO A 151 -15.88 10.05 -29.23
N GLU A 152 -16.90 9.52 -29.89
CA GLU A 152 -17.11 9.65 -31.35
C GLU A 152 -17.20 11.10 -31.86
N TRP A 153 -17.62 12.04 -31.01
CA TRP A 153 -17.76 13.45 -31.35
C TRP A 153 -16.43 14.21 -31.40
N ARG A 154 -15.30 13.61 -30.99
CA ARG A 154 -13.95 14.18 -31.15
C ARG A 154 -13.37 13.89 -32.53
N LYS A 155 -13.97 14.51 -33.56
CA LYS A 155 -13.50 14.41 -34.95
C LYS A 155 -13.32 15.79 -35.57
N ARG A 156 -12.38 15.91 -36.53
CA ARG A 156 -12.20 17.14 -37.31
C ARG A 156 -13.36 17.26 -38.30
N GLY A 157 -14.04 18.41 -38.32
CA GLY A 157 -15.15 18.66 -39.22
C GLY A 157 -15.74 20.05 -39.01
N ARG A 158 -16.63 20.47 -39.91
CA ARG A 158 -17.40 21.72 -39.79
C ARG A 158 -18.72 21.53 -39.03
N GLU A 159 -19.14 20.29 -38.82
CA GLU A 159 -20.38 19.92 -38.15
C GLU A 159 -20.13 19.58 -36.67
N LEU A 160 -20.89 20.21 -35.78
CA LEU A 160 -20.81 20.00 -34.34
C LEU A 160 -21.65 18.77 -33.94
N THR A 161 -21.01 17.68 -33.54
CA THR A 161 -21.64 16.38 -33.23
C THR A 161 -21.64 16.04 -31.74
N THR A 162 -21.36 17.02 -30.87
CA THR A 162 -21.27 16.83 -29.41
C THR A 162 -22.62 16.71 -28.71
N GLY A 163 -23.74 16.82 -29.44
CA GLY A 163 -25.08 16.95 -28.86
C GLY A 163 -25.36 18.35 -28.31
N TYR A 164 -24.51 19.35 -28.60
CA TYR A 164 -24.76 20.73 -28.23
C TYR A 164 -25.94 21.32 -29.01
N VAL A 165 -26.91 21.88 -28.27
CA VAL A 165 -28.03 22.65 -28.82
C VAL A 165 -27.86 24.10 -28.41
N LYS A 166 -27.76 25.01 -29.40
CA LYS A 166 -27.65 26.46 -29.14
C LYS A 166 -28.94 26.95 -28.47
N ARG A 167 -28.82 27.57 -27.29
CA ARG A 167 -29.98 28.03 -26.50
C ARG A 167 -30.38 29.50 -26.70
N TRP A 168 -29.67 30.25 -27.54
CA TRP A 168 -29.96 31.63 -27.96
C TRP A 168 -29.18 31.95 -29.23
#